data_AF-A0A073K999-F1
#
_entry.id   AF-A0A073K999-F1
#
_cell.length_a   1.000
_cell.length_b   1.000
_cell.length_c   1.000
_cell.angle_alpha   90.00
_cell.angle_beta   90.00
_cell.angle_gamma   90.00
#
_symmetry.space_group_name_H-M   'P 1'
#
loop_
_entity.id
_entity.type
_entity.pdbx_description
1 polymer ?
#
loop_
_entity_poly.entity_id
_entity_poly.type
_entity_poly.pdbx_seq_one_letter_code
_entity_poly.pdbx_strand_id
1 'polypeptide(L)'
;MNKLELKEQITKLAELIYTNLHKLEYSNQFSSRAKEFLNSDELKQIHRIAYTASAYKGENRESLEHILTVAKNLMEYSNSAVDSSKHTYEAYGVEFLEHENEYAGICSVKPGLDWKKAMFVISHHFGKKIVFMVRETNSFEVALMNRWKMPVEDSNITGYHKCVMSVVWQMARAYKGR
;
A
#
# COMPACT_ATOMS: atom_id res chain seq x y z
N MET A 1 -17.17 12.52 26.03
CA MET A 1 -17.12 12.52 24.55
C MET A 1 -18.51 12.32 24.03
N ASN A 2 -19.00 13.19 23.14
CA ASN A 2 -20.33 13.06 22.56
C ASN A 2 -20.33 12.06 21.37
N LYS A 3 -21.52 11.67 20.89
CA LYS A 3 -21.63 10.69 19.77
C LYS A 3 -20.92 11.14 18.50
N LEU A 4 -20.89 12.44 18.21
CA LEU A 4 -20.24 12.99 17.03
C LEU A 4 -18.72 12.87 17.14
N GLU A 5 -18.15 13.24 18.29
CA GLU A 5 -16.72 13.11 18.58
C GLU A 5 -16.25 11.65 18.51
N LEU A 6 -17.06 10.71 19.00
CA LEU A 6 -16.81 9.27 18.87
C LEU A 6 -16.74 8.85 17.40
N LYS A 7 -17.71 9.27 16.59
CA LYS A 7 -17.75 8.98 15.16
C LYS A 7 -16.52 9.55 14.45
N GLU A 8 -16.16 10.80 14.72
CA GLU A 8 -15.00 11.45 14.09
C GLU A 8 -13.69 10.71 14.40
N GLN A 9 -13.50 10.21 15.62
CA GLN A 9 -12.33 9.39 15.96
C GLN A 9 -12.35 8.05 15.25
N ILE A 10 -13.51 7.37 15.19
CA ILE A 10 -13.66 6.11 14.46
C ILE A 10 -13.34 6.32 12.97
N THR A 11 -13.80 7.40 12.35
CA THR A 11 -13.50 7.72 10.94
C THR A 11 -11.99 7.91 10.72
N LYS A 12 -11.31 8.69 11.57
CA LYS A 12 -9.86 8.90 11.47
C LYS A 12 -9.08 7.58 11.61
N LEU A 13 -9.48 6.74 12.57
CA LEU A 13 -8.84 5.43 12.76
C LEU A 13 -9.12 4.51 11.58
N ALA A 14 -10.33 4.50 11.03
CA ALA A 14 -10.67 3.68 9.87
C ALA A 14 -9.73 3.97 8.68
N GLU A 15 -9.49 5.25 8.36
CA GLU A 15 -8.60 5.66 7.27
C GLU A 15 -7.18 5.13 7.45
N LEU A 16 -6.64 5.26 8.66
CA LEU A 16 -5.29 4.80 9.00
C LEU A 16 -5.20 3.26 9.01
N ILE A 17 -6.21 2.57 9.55
CA ILE A 17 -6.30 1.10 9.55
C ILE A 17 -6.30 0.58 8.11
N TYR A 18 -7.14 1.14 7.23
CA TYR A 18 -7.17 0.72 5.82
C TYR A 18 -5.82 0.95 5.14
N THR A 19 -5.18 2.09 5.39
CA THR A 19 -3.86 2.41 4.85
C THR A 19 -2.83 1.35 5.26
N ASN A 20 -2.75 1.04 6.56
CA ASN A 20 -1.81 0.05 7.09
C ASN A 20 -2.13 -1.36 6.59
N LEU A 21 -3.39 -1.79 6.63
CA LEU A 21 -3.77 -3.14 6.20
C LEU A 21 -3.54 -3.35 4.71
N HIS A 22 -3.86 -2.38 3.85
CA HIS A 22 -3.56 -2.51 2.43
C HIS A 22 -2.06 -2.49 2.14
N LYS A 23 -1.26 -1.76 2.90
CA LYS A 23 0.20 -1.85 2.82
C LYS A 23 0.70 -3.24 3.23
N LEU A 24 0.18 -3.77 4.35
CA LEU A 24 0.53 -5.10 4.87
C LEU A 24 0.00 -6.26 4.02
N GLU A 25 -1.05 -6.06 3.24
CA GLU A 25 -1.56 -7.05 2.26
C GLU A 25 -0.48 -7.47 1.26
N TYR A 26 0.43 -6.55 0.93
CA TYR A 26 1.58 -6.81 0.06
C TYR A 26 2.84 -7.18 0.84
N SER A 27 2.83 -7.18 2.18
CA SER A 27 3.99 -7.56 2.99
C SER A 27 4.22 -9.06 2.92
N ASN A 28 5.48 -9.45 2.71
CA ASN A 28 5.86 -10.87 2.72
C ASN A 28 5.60 -11.54 4.08
N GLN A 29 5.57 -10.77 5.18
CA GLN A 29 5.39 -11.28 6.53
C GLN A 29 3.93 -11.30 6.98
N PHE A 30 3.15 -10.28 6.63
CA PHE A 30 1.82 -10.05 7.22
C PHE A 30 0.65 -10.18 6.23
N SER A 31 0.90 -10.50 4.96
CA SER A 31 -0.13 -10.51 3.90
C SER A 31 -1.39 -11.32 4.24
N SER A 32 -1.24 -12.56 4.73
CA SER A 32 -2.40 -13.42 5.06
C SER A 32 -3.26 -12.78 6.15
N ARG A 33 -2.64 -12.31 7.23
CA ARG A 33 -3.35 -11.74 8.36
C ARG A 33 -3.98 -10.40 8.02
N ALA A 34 -3.31 -9.58 7.20
CA ALA A 34 -3.88 -8.34 6.68
C ALA A 34 -5.14 -8.60 5.84
N LYS A 35 -5.12 -9.63 4.97
CA LYS A 35 -6.30 -10.04 4.18
C LYS A 35 -7.44 -10.53 5.06
N GLU A 36 -7.16 -11.27 6.13
CA GLU A 36 -8.17 -11.68 7.09
C GLU A 36 -8.86 -10.47 7.73
N PHE A 37 -8.09 -9.49 8.20
CA PHE A 37 -8.65 -8.27 8.77
C PHE A 37 -9.43 -7.42 7.76
N LEU A 38 -8.94 -7.31 6.52
CA LEU A 38 -9.65 -6.60 5.44
C LEU A 38 -11.04 -7.20 5.16
N ASN A 39 -11.22 -8.49 5.44
CA ASN A 39 -12.48 -9.20 5.23
C ASN A 39 -13.29 -9.40 6.53
N SER A 40 -12.79 -8.91 7.67
CA SER A 40 -13.41 -9.15 8.97
C SER A 40 -14.68 -8.33 9.17
N ASP A 41 -15.59 -8.85 10.00
CA ASP A 41 -16.84 -8.16 10.29
C ASP A 41 -16.63 -6.95 11.20
N GLU A 42 -15.61 -6.99 12.06
CA GLU A 42 -15.18 -5.86 12.89
C GLU A 42 -14.78 -4.67 12.01
N LEU A 43 -13.95 -4.88 10.98
CA LEU A 43 -13.55 -3.80 10.08
C LEU A 43 -14.73 -3.30 9.24
N LYS A 44 -15.62 -4.20 8.80
CA LYS A 44 -16.87 -3.79 8.11
C LYS A 44 -17.75 -2.94 9.01
N GLN A 45 -17.85 -3.26 10.31
CA GLN A 45 -18.63 -2.48 11.27
C GLN A 45 -18.00 -1.10 11.50
N ILE A 46 -16.68 -1.04 11.73
CA ILE A 46 -15.93 0.23 11.82
C ILE A 46 -16.19 1.10 10.58
N HIS A 47 -16.06 0.52 9.38
CA HIS A 47 -16.30 1.22 8.12
C HIS A 47 -17.75 1.74 8.00
N ARG A 48 -18.74 0.92 8.34
CA ARG A 48 -20.15 1.32 8.30
C ARG A 48 -20.41 2.51 9.23
N ILE A 49 -19.89 2.50 10.44
CA ILE A 49 -20.02 3.63 11.38
C ILE A 49 -19.32 4.89 10.87
N ALA A 50 -18.14 4.74 10.28
CA ALA A 50 -17.37 5.86 9.74
C ALA A 50 -18.09 6.57 8.57
N TYR A 51 -18.61 5.80 7.61
CA TYR A 51 -19.04 6.34 6.31
C TYR A 51 -20.53 6.22 6.01
N THR A 52 -21.31 5.47 6.79
CA THR A 52 -22.76 5.32 6.56
C THR A 52 -23.56 6.07 7.61
N ALA A 53 -24.28 7.12 7.19
CA ALA A 53 -25.05 7.96 8.10
C ALA A 53 -26.15 7.19 8.87
N SER A 54 -26.81 6.22 8.23
CA SER A 54 -27.85 5.41 8.88
C SER A 54 -27.27 4.48 9.96
N ALA A 55 -26.11 3.86 9.69
CA ALA A 55 -25.44 2.98 10.64
C ALA A 55 -25.07 3.74 11.93
N TYR A 56 -24.37 4.87 11.81
CA TYR A 56 -24.03 5.72 12.97
C TYR A 56 -25.28 6.22 13.74
N LYS A 57 -26.35 6.60 13.03
CA LYS A 57 -27.58 7.07 13.67
C LYS A 57 -28.27 5.98 14.47
N GLY A 58 -28.19 4.72 14.00
CA GLY A 58 -28.75 3.55 14.67
C GLY A 58 -28.01 3.12 15.93
N GLU A 59 -26.73 3.47 16.09
CA GLU A 59 -25.97 3.09 17.28
C GLU A 59 -26.27 3.97 18.50
N ASN A 60 -26.18 3.40 19.69
CA ASN A 60 -26.16 4.17 20.93
C ASN A 60 -24.71 4.61 21.26
N ARG A 61 -24.53 5.41 22.32
CA ARG A 61 -23.19 5.92 22.70
C ARG A 61 -22.24 4.79 23.15
N GLU A 62 -22.74 3.84 23.94
CA GLU A 62 -21.95 2.73 24.49
C GLU A 62 -21.42 1.81 23.38
N SER A 63 -22.25 1.51 22.39
CA SER A 63 -21.85 0.77 21.18
C SER A 63 -20.74 1.51 20.43
N LEU A 64 -20.85 2.84 20.25
CA LEU A 64 -19.79 3.64 19.63
C LEU A 64 -18.48 3.63 20.44
N GLU A 65 -18.54 3.60 21.77
CA GLU A 65 -17.35 3.48 22.62
C GLU A 65 -16.67 2.12 22.49
N HIS A 66 -17.47 1.05 22.38
CA HIS A 66 -16.97 -0.28 22.10
C HIS A 66 -16.28 -0.34 20.73
N ILE A 67 -16.93 0.17 19.67
CA ILE A 67 -16.35 0.20 18.32
C ILE A 67 -15.09 1.06 18.26
N LEU A 68 -15.04 2.17 18.99
CA LEU A 68 -13.81 2.96 19.09
C LEU A 68 -12.68 2.16 19.74
N THR A 69 -12.97 1.37 20.78
CA THR A 69 -11.98 0.48 21.41
C THR A 69 -11.46 -0.57 20.43
N VAL A 70 -12.36 -1.21 19.67
CA VAL A 70 -11.98 -2.19 18.63
C VAL A 70 -11.11 -1.53 17.55
N ALA A 71 -11.50 -0.34 17.08
CA ALA A 71 -10.72 0.41 16.09
C ALA A 71 -9.32 0.77 16.61
N LYS A 72 -9.20 1.20 17.88
CA LYS A 72 -7.90 1.48 18.49
C LYS A 72 -7.01 0.25 18.55
N ASN A 73 -7.56 -0.89 18.97
CA ASN A 73 -6.80 -2.15 19.04
C ASN A 73 -6.33 -2.60 17.65
N LEU A 74 -7.20 -2.51 16.64
CA LEU A 74 -6.82 -2.86 15.27
C LEU A 74 -5.78 -1.88 14.70
N MET A 75 -5.89 -0.60 15.04
CA MET A 75 -4.90 0.41 14.68
C MET A 75 -3.54 0.12 15.30
N GLU A 76 -3.48 -0.16 16.61
CA GLU A 76 -2.25 -0.52 17.32
C GLU A 76 -1.59 -1.76 16.72
N TYR A 77 -2.36 -2.81 16.46
CA TYR A 77 -1.87 -4.00 15.76
C TYR A 77 -1.29 -3.64 14.39
N SER A 78 -2.04 -2.90 13.57
CA SER A 78 -1.64 -2.58 12.21
C SER A 78 -0.37 -1.72 12.15
N ASN A 79 -0.22 -0.77 13.07
CA ASN A 79 1.00 0.03 13.21
C ASN A 79 2.18 -0.86 13.61
N SER A 80 2.02 -1.66 14.66
CA SER A 80 3.09 -2.54 15.13
C SER A 80 3.54 -3.53 14.04
N ALA A 81 2.60 -4.05 13.24
CA ALA A 81 2.91 -4.90 12.10
C ALA A 81 3.63 -4.14 10.97
N VAL A 82 3.27 -2.88 10.69
CA VAL A 82 4.02 -2.05 9.73
C VAL A 82 5.43 -1.77 10.22
N ASP A 83 5.60 -1.41 11.49
CA ASP A 83 6.89 -1.05 12.08
C ASP A 83 7.84 -2.26 12.20
N SER A 84 7.28 -3.45 12.46
CA SER A 84 8.06 -4.70 12.53
C SER A 84 8.24 -5.40 11.19
N SER A 85 7.59 -4.91 10.13
CA SER A 85 7.77 -5.44 8.78
C SER A 85 9.22 -5.23 8.35
N LYS A 86 9.83 -6.22 7.69
CA LYS A 86 11.16 -6.07 7.06
C LYS A 86 11.18 -5.08 5.88
N HIS A 87 10.11 -4.31 5.70
CA HIS A 87 9.85 -3.44 4.58
C HIS A 87 9.96 -4.11 3.20
N THR A 88 9.81 -5.45 3.15
CA THR A 88 9.79 -6.23 1.91
C THR A 88 8.37 -6.61 1.53
N TYR A 89 8.05 -6.36 0.26
CA TYR A 89 6.71 -6.49 -0.27
C TYR A 89 6.71 -7.15 -1.66
N GLU A 90 5.61 -7.80 -2.01
CA GLU A 90 5.37 -8.34 -3.35
C GLU A 90 4.01 -7.87 -3.88
N ALA A 91 4.01 -7.21 -5.03
CA ALA A 91 2.81 -6.80 -5.74
C ALA A 91 2.81 -7.33 -7.18
N TYR A 92 1.87 -8.23 -7.49
CA TYR A 92 1.66 -8.76 -8.85
C TYR A 92 2.94 -9.29 -9.52
N GLY A 93 3.83 -9.94 -8.76
CA GLY A 93 5.10 -10.49 -9.25
C GLY A 93 6.26 -9.51 -9.29
N VAL A 94 6.12 -8.31 -8.71
CA VAL A 94 7.20 -7.36 -8.43
C VAL A 94 7.52 -7.41 -6.94
N GLU A 95 8.73 -7.82 -6.61
CA GLU A 95 9.24 -7.74 -5.23
C GLU A 95 9.99 -6.42 -5.06
N PHE A 96 9.72 -5.72 -3.97
CA PHE A 96 10.34 -4.44 -3.68
C PHE A 96 10.60 -4.25 -2.19
N LEU A 97 11.62 -3.46 -1.90
CA LEU A 97 11.99 -3.00 -0.58
C LEU A 97 11.57 -1.53 -0.43
N GLU A 98 10.79 -1.22 0.58
CA GLU A 98 10.46 0.15 0.94
C GLU A 98 11.58 0.73 1.81
N HIS A 99 12.15 1.86 1.40
CA HIS A 99 13.09 2.62 2.21
C HIS A 99 12.36 3.74 2.95
N GLU A 100 12.77 4.03 4.18
CA GLU A 100 12.03 4.88 5.12
C GLU A 100 11.54 6.20 4.51
N ASN A 101 12.41 6.95 3.80
CA ASN A 101 12.09 8.35 3.49
C ASN A 101 12.12 8.77 2.01
N GLU A 102 12.41 7.89 1.04
CA GLU A 102 12.60 8.38 -0.34
C GLU A 102 12.06 7.50 -1.46
N TYR A 103 12.30 6.18 -1.39
CA TYR A 103 12.00 5.30 -2.52
C TYR A 103 11.56 3.89 -2.10
N ALA A 104 10.88 3.22 -3.03
CA ALA A 104 10.75 1.78 -3.08
C ALA A 104 11.74 1.24 -4.12
N GLY A 105 12.68 0.40 -3.70
CA GLY A 105 13.63 -0.26 -4.58
C GLY A 105 13.07 -1.56 -5.12
N ILE A 106 13.01 -1.73 -6.44
CA ILE A 106 12.62 -3.02 -7.04
C ILE A 106 13.77 -4.00 -6.88
N CYS A 107 13.49 -5.13 -6.22
CA CYS A 107 14.45 -6.19 -5.97
C CYS A 107 14.39 -7.28 -7.04
N SER A 108 13.18 -7.65 -7.48
CA SER A 108 12.99 -8.69 -8.49
C SER A 108 11.70 -8.49 -9.27
N VAL A 109 11.70 -9.02 -10.50
CA VAL A 109 10.55 -8.99 -11.42
C VAL A 109 10.33 -10.39 -12.00
N LYS A 110 9.17 -10.98 -11.72
CA LYS A 110 8.81 -12.33 -12.21
C LYS A 110 8.31 -12.28 -13.67
N PRO A 111 8.67 -13.24 -14.54
CA PRO A 111 8.08 -13.33 -15.86
C PRO A 111 6.54 -13.41 -15.81
N GLY A 112 5.84 -12.74 -16.73
CA GLY A 112 4.38 -12.74 -16.77
C GLY A 112 3.69 -11.83 -15.74
N LEU A 113 4.44 -10.99 -15.02
CA LEU A 113 3.90 -10.02 -14.06
C LEU A 113 2.90 -9.04 -14.69
N ASP A 114 1.99 -8.51 -13.87
CA ASP A 114 1.12 -7.39 -14.24
C ASP A 114 1.76 -6.08 -13.76
N TRP A 115 2.68 -5.56 -14.57
CA TRP A 115 3.44 -4.35 -14.21
C TRP A 115 2.53 -3.17 -13.96
N LYS A 116 1.43 -3.05 -14.72
CA LYS A 116 0.48 -1.95 -14.58
C LYS A 116 -0.14 -1.96 -13.19
N LYS A 117 -0.63 -3.12 -12.76
CA LYS A 117 -1.22 -3.28 -11.42
C LYS A 117 -0.18 -3.18 -10.31
N ALA A 118 1.03 -3.70 -10.51
CA ALA A 118 2.12 -3.55 -9.56
C ALA A 118 2.45 -2.07 -9.33
N MET A 119 2.63 -1.28 -10.39
CA MET A 119 2.91 0.16 -10.29
C MET A 119 1.76 0.91 -9.64
N PHE A 120 0.51 0.55 -9.96
CA PHE A 120 -0.66 1.12 -9.30
C PHE A 120 -0.62 0.88 -7.78
N VAL A 121 -0.39 -0.36 -7.36
CA VAL A 121 -0.30 -0.72 -5.93
C VAL A 121 0.82 0.03 -5.23
N ILE A 122 2.02 -0.01 -5.80
CA ILE A 122 3.20 0.60 -5.18
C ILE A 122 2.97 2.12 -5.06
N SER A 123 2.52 2.77 -6.12
CA SER A 123 2.23 4.21 -6.08
C SER A 123 1.09 4.58 -5.13
N HIS A 124 0.02 3.77 -5.05
CA HIS A 124 -1.17 4.11 -4.27
C HIS A 124 -1.01 3.84 -2.77
N HIS A 125 -0.42 2.71 -2.39
CA HIS A 125 -0.33 2.31 -0.98
C HIS A 125 0.98 2.71 -0.30
N PHE A 126 2.04 2.96 -1.07
CA PHE A 126 3.34 3.36 -0.51
C PHE A 126 3.65 4.83 -0.80
N GLY A 127 3.16 5.39 -1.91
CA GLY A 127 3.33 6.81 -2.21
C GLY A 127 4.80 7.23 -2.42
N LYS A 128 5.68 6.29 -2.76
CA LYS A 128 7.12 6.55 -2.92
C LYS A 128 7.56 6.54 -4.38
N LYS A 129 8.67 7.22 -4.67
CA LYS A 129 9.36 7.05 -5.96
C LYS A 129 9.81 5.59 -6.07
N ILE A 130 9.78 5.04 -7.27
CA ILE A 130 10.35 3.71 -7.50
C ILE A 130 11.74 3.89 -8.09
N VAL A 131 12.71 3.18 -7.52
CA VAL A 131 14.05 3.01 -8.09
C VAL A 131 14.15 1.58 -8.58
N PHE A 132 14.48 1.41 -9.86
CA PHE A 132 14.73 0.09 -10.44
C PHE A 132 16.11 0.08 -11.10
N MET A 133 16.99 -0.74 -10.54
CA MET A 133 18.33 -1.00 -11.08
C MET A 133 18.22 -2.11 -12.13
N VAL A 134 17.97 -1.73 -13.38
CA VAL A 134 17.80 -2.66 -14.51
C VAL A 134 19.17 -3.18 -14.94
N ARG A 135 19.38 -4.49 -14.93
CA ARG A 135 20.65 -5.11 -15.37
C ARG A 135 20.75 -5.10 -16.89
N GLU A 136 21.83 -4.55 -17.43
CA GLU A 136 22.06 -4.49 -18.89
C GLU A 136 22.08 -5.89 -19.54
N THR A 137 22.56 -6.89 -18.79
CA THR A 137 22.62 -8.29 -19.24
C THR A 137 21.28 -9.03 -19.13
N ASN A 138 20.29 -8.47 -18.44
CA ASN A 138 18.97 -9.08 -18.29
C ASN A 138 18.02 -8.55 -19.37
N SER A 139 17.90 -9.30 -20.47
CA SER A 139 17.08 -8.92 -21.62
C SER A 139 15.60 -8.70 -21.28
N PHE A 140 15.06 -9.39 -20.27
CA PHE A 140 13.69 -9.18 -19.81
C PHE A 140 13.52 -7.83 -19.12
N GLU A 141 14.43 -7.48 -18.21
CA GLU A 141 14.37 -6.18 -17.50
C GLU A 141 14.58 -5.01 -18.47
N VAL A 142 15.52 -5.15 -19.42
CA VAL A 142 15.76 -4.15 -20.47
C VAL A 142 14.53 -4.00 -21.38
N ALA A 143 13.91 -5.10 -21.79
CA ALA A 143 12.68 -5.05 -22.59
C ALA A 143 11.53 -4.37 -21.82
N LEU A 144 11.40 -4.66 -20.52
CA LEU A 144 10.40 -4.03 -19.66
C LEU A 144 10.66 -2.52 -19.54
N MET A 145 11.90 -2.13 -19.26
CA MET A 145 12.34 -0.72 -19.20
C MET A 145 11.97 0.04 -20.47
N ASN A 146 12.32 -0.51 -21.63
CA ASN A 146 12.07 0.09 -22.93
C ASN A 146 10.57 0.15 -23.26
N ARG A 147 9.83 -0.94 -23.03
CA ARG A 147 8.38 -1.01 -23.27
C ARG A 147 7.62 0.04 -22.46
N TRP A 148 8.03 0.26 -21.21
CA TRP A 148 7.39 1.21 -20.31
C TRP A 148 7.94 2.63 -20.41
N LYS A 149 9.00 2.84 -21.21
CA LYS A 149 9.70 4.12 -21.36
C LYS A 149 10.08 4.70 -19.99
N MET A 150 10.70 3.86 -19.17
CA MET A 150 11.11 4.26 -17.81
C MET A 150 12.12 5.42 -17.89
N PRO A 151 12.01 6.44 -17.03
CA PRO A 151 13.00 7.51 -16.99
C PRO A 151 14.32 6.95 -16.47
N VAL A 152 15.36 6.99 -17.30
CA VAL A 152 16.73 6.60 -16.94
C VAL A 152 17.48 7.84 -16.48
N GLU A 153 18.10 7.78 -15.31
CA GLU A 153 19.01 8.83 -14.85
C GLU A 153 20.40 8.63 -15.46
N ASP A 154 21.08 9.74 -15.79
CA ASP A 154 22.49 9.76 -16.19
C ASP A 154 23.38 9.50 -14.95
N SER A 155 23.28 8.30 -14.40
CA SER A 155 24.12 7.84 -13.29
C SER A 155 25.02 6.71 -13.77
N ASN A 156 26.33 6.88 -13.61
CA ASN A 156 27.32 5.87 -13.98
C ASN A 156 27.32 4.73 -12.95
N ILE A 157 26.54 3.69 -13.20
CA ILE A 157 26.63 2.41 -12.49
C ILE A 157 26.88 1.35 -13.55
N THR A 158 28.13 0.89 -13.65
CA THR A 158 28.56 -0.07 -14.69
C THR A 158 27.67 -1.31 -14.68
N GLY A 159 27.08 -1.63 -15.84
CA GLY A 159 26.22 -2.80 -16.04
C GLY A 159 24.75 -2.61 -15.64
N TYR A 160 24.32 -1.39 -15.28
CA TYR A 160 22.95 -1.10 -14.88
C TYR A 160 22.40 0.20 -15.48
N HIS A 161 21.12 0.19 -15.82
CA HIS A 161 20.32 1.41 -16.01
C HIS A 161 19.58 1.75 -14.72
N LYS A 162 19.86 2.92 -14.14
CA LYS A 162 19.11 3.42 -12.98
C LYS A 162 17.83 4.11 -13.44
N CYS A 163 16.70 3.44 -13.23
CA CYS A 163 15.39 4.00 -13.53
C CYS A 163 14.76 4.63 -12.30
N VAL A 164 14.35 5.90 -12.38
CA VAL A 164 13.67 6.59 -11.28
C VAL A 164 12.30 7.07 -11.73
N MET A 165 11.26 6.46 -11.16
CA MET A 165 9.87 6.70 -11.52
C MET A 165 9.18 7.49 -10.41
N SER A 166 8.82 8.75 -10.68
CA SER A 166 8.04 9.56 -9.74
C SER A 166 6.63 8.99 -9.54
N VAL A 167 5.99 9.26 -8.39
CA VAL A 167 4.60 8.84 -8.14
C VAL A 167 3.66 9.34 -9.23
N VAL A 168 3.86 10.57 -9.71
CA VAL A 168 3.09 11.16 -10.82
C VAL A 168 3.27 10.36 -12.11
N TRP A 169 4.52 9.96 -12.43
CA TRP A 169 4.79 9.13 -13.60
C TRP A 169 4.14 7.74 -13.46
N GLN A 170 4.26 7.11 -12.28
CA GLN A 170 3.69 5.81 -11.98
C GLN A 170 2.16 5.83 -12.19
N MET A 171 1.48 6.81 -11.59
CA MET A 171 0.04 6.99 -11.75
C MET A 171 -0.34 7.27 -13.21
N ALA A 172 0.36 8.17 -13.90
CA ALA A 172 0.07 8.47 -15.31
C ALA A 172 0.16 7.22 -16.20
N ARG A 173 1.12 6.32 -15.95
CA ARG A 173 1.26 5.06 -16.68
C ARG A 173 0.26 4.00 -16.27
N ALA A 174 -0.10 3.95 -14.98
CA ALA A 174 -1.16 3.06 -14.50
C ALA A 174 -2.53 3.44 -15.07
N TYR A 175 -2.82 4.73 -15.28
CA TYR A 175 -4.14 5.19 -15.74
C TYR A 175 -4.28 5.37 -17.26
N LYS A 176 -3.22 5.70 -18.02
CA LYS A 176 -3.27 5.97 -19.48
C LYS A 176 -3.50 4.74 -20.39
N GLY A 177 -4.04 3.64 -19.87
CA GLY A 177 -4.38 2.45 -20.66
C GLY A 177 -5.88 2.25 -20.78
N ARG A 178 -6.59 3.22 -21.37
CA ARG A 178 -7.90 3.04 -22.00
C ARG A 178 -7.73 3.28 -23.49
#